data_AF-A0A674HV17-F1
#
_entry.id   AF-A0A674HV17-F1
#
_cell.length_a   1.000
_cell.length_b   1.000
_cell.length_c   1.000
_cell.angle_alpha   90.00
_cell.angle_beta   90.00
_cell.angle_gamma   90.00
#
_symmetry.space_group_name_H-M   'P 1'
#
loop_
_entity.id
_entity.type
_entity.pdbx_description
1 polymer ?
#
loop_
_entity_poly.entity_id
_entity_poly.type
_entity_poly.pdbx_seq_one_letter_code
_entity_poly.pdbx_strand_id
1 'polypeptide(L)'
;MIRITHCSNIYFAHSSWFTYAATLRIYKHWDFNITDPKTVTGRMSFSSYPGFLMSLDDFYLLGSGLVMLQTTNNVFNKTLLKQVVPKSLFAWQRVRIANMMADSGKTWAQTFLRCNSGTYNNQYMVLDMKKVKLQGSLDDGALYIIEQIPTLVEYSDQTSVLRKGYWPSYNIPFHETIYNLSGYAKYVEKYGLDFSYDLAPRAKIFRRDQGKVTDLESMKYIMRYNNYMKEPYAKLNPCNTICCREDLNPSLPVPAGCYDSKVADFHMASVFAACAVNGPPVEDGLPVFSWKQFNGTRHQGLPEFYNFDFVTMRPIL
;
A
#
# COMPACT_ATOMS: atom_id res chain seq x y z
N MET A 1 6.06 -0.33 1.60
CA MET A 1 7.16 -0.83 2.46
C MET A 1 7.19 -0.02 3.74
N ILE A 2 7.51 -0.64 4.87
CA ILE A 2 7.86 0.02 6.14
C ILE A 2 9.32 -0.33 6.46
N ARG A 3 10.14 0.63 6.86
CA ARG A 3 11.59 0.47 7.05
C ARG A 3 12.05 1.22 8.31
N ILE A 4 12.82 0.56 9.18
CA ILE A 4 13.39 1.18 10.40
C ILE A 4 14.92 1.24 10.37
N THR A 5 15.51 2.43 10.39
CA THR A 5 16.96 2.62 10.28
C THR A 5 17.65 2.57 11.65
N HIS A 6 17.90 1.39 12.21
CA HIS A 6 18.52 1.22 13.54
C HIS A 6 17.83 2.07 14.64
N CYS A 7 16.49 2.12 14.59
CA CYS A 7 15.65 2.99 15.42
C CYS A 7 15.89 4.50 15.28
N SER A 8 16.81 5.00 14.44
CA SER A 8 17.01 6.44 14.23
C SER A 8 15.80 7.11 13.57
N ASN A 9 15.15 6.42 12.64
CA ASN A 9 13.90 6.84 12.02
C ASN A 9 13.09 5.60 11.58
N ILE A 10 11.81 5.79 11.29
CA ILE A 10 10.96 4.82 10.61
C ILE A 10 10.32 5.50 9.40
N TYR A 11 10.52 4.90 8.24
CA TYR A 11 9.94 5.33 6.97
C TYR A 11 8.84 4.38 6.57
N PHE A 12 7.78 4.90 5.96
CA PHE A 12 6.69 4.10 5.45
C PHE A 12 6.15 4.72 4.17
N ALA A 13 5.86 3.84 3.22
CA ALA A 13 5.48 4.28 1.89
C ALA A 13 4.61 3.27 1.17
N HIS A 14 3.86 3.80 0.21
CA HIS A 14 2.96 3.05 -0.65
C HIS A 14 3.00 3.61 -2.08
N SER A 15 3.06 2.71 -3.06
CA SER A 15 2.99 3.04 -4.49
C SER A 15 1.83 2.29 -5.14
N SER A 16 0.78 3.01 -5.54
CA SER A 16 -0.45 2.41 -6.08
C SER A 16 -0.25 1.88 -7.49
N TRP A 17 -0.79 0.69 -7.74
CA TRP A 17 -0.82 0.05 -9.06
C TRP A 17 -2.27 -0.18 -9.51
N PHE A 18 -2.68 0.42 -10.62
CA PHE A 18 -3.99 0.22 -11.26
C PHE A 18 -3.96 0.81 -12.69
N THR A 19 -5.11 1.01 -13.34
CA THR A 19 -5.16 1.75 -14.60
C THR A 19 -4.73 3.21 -14.42
N TYR A 20 -3.96 3.76 -15.36
CA TYR A 20 -3.56 5.17 -15.34
C TYR A 20 -4.75 6.13 -15.53
N ALA A 21 -5.89 5.65 -16.03
CA ALA A 21 -7.12 6.45 -16.06
C ALA A 21 -7.60 6.85 -14.65
N ALA A 22 -7.11 6.19 -13.59
CA ALA A 22 -7.40 6.55 -12.21
C ALA A 22 -6.54 7.72 -11.68
N THR A 23 -5.60 8.27 -12.44
CA THR A 23 -4.65 9.29 -11.94
C THR A 23 -5.23 10.70 -11.76
N LEU A 24 -6.56 10.85 -11.74
CA LEU A 24 -7.21 12.09 -11.31
C LEU A 24 -7.23 12.08 -9.79
N ARG A 25 -6.24 12.72 -9.16
CA ARG A 25 -5.96 12.57 -7.73
C ARG A 25 -6.42 13.75 -6.91
N ILE A 26 -6.79 13.46 -5.67
CA ILE A 26 -7.00 14.45 -4.61
C ILE A 26 -6.32 13.91 -3.35
N TYR A 27 -5.34 14.64 -2.82
CA TYR A 27 -4.86 14.38 -1.46
C TYR A 27 -5.79 15.07 -0.47
N LYS A 28 -6.26 14.36 0.54
CA LYS A 28 -7.32 14.84 1.44
C LYS A 28 -6.80 14.99 2.85
N HIS A 29 -7.18 16.11 3.47
CA HIS A 29 -7.00 16.39 4.89
C HIS A 29 -8.39 16.62 5.46
N TRP A 30 -8.81 15.75 6.37
CA TRP A 30 -10.10 15.86 7.06
C TRP A 30 -9.87 16.04 8.55
N ASP A 31 -10.62 16.98 9.13
CA ASP A 31 -10.66 17.22 10.56
C ASP A 31 -12.12 17.45 10.96
N PHE A 32 -12.78 16.39 11.42
CA PHE A 32 -14.15 16.46 11.88
C PHE A 32 -14.18 16.52 13.41
N ASN A 33 -14.78 17.57 13.95
CA ASN A 33 -15.00 17.71 15.38
C ASN A 33 -16.15 16.78 15.83
N ILE A 34 -15.84 15.52 16.06
CA ILE A 34 -16.79 14.48 16.45
C ILE A 34 -16.70 14.26 17.95
N THR A 35 -17.79 14.54 18.66
CA THR A 35 -17.90 14.28 20.10
C THR A 35 -18.68 12.98 20.32
N ASP A 36 -17.96 11.86 20.40
CA ASP A 36 -18.53 10.53 20.63
C ASP A 36 -17.52 9.67 21.42
N PRO A 37 -17.91 9.01 22.52
CA PRO A 37 -16.99 8.27 23.39
C PRO A 37 -16.39 7.00 22.78
N LYS A 38 -16.89 6.56 21.62
CA LYS A 38 -16.38 5.42 20.84
C LYS A 38 -15.54 5.86 19.65
N THR A 39 -15.39 7.16 19.42
CA THR A 39 -14.56 7.74 18.37
C THR A 39 -13.20 8.11 18.94
N VAL A 40 -12.13 7.53 18.39
CA VAL A 40 -10.75 7.85 18.79
C VAL A 40 -10.24 9.06 17.99
N THR A 41 -10.59 9.16 16.70
CA THR A 41 -10.19 10.30 15.88
C THR A 41 -11.21 10.62 14.78
N GLY A 42 -11.54 11.90 14.63
CA GLY A 42 -12.20 12.45 13.43
C GLY A 42 -11.21 13.04 12.42
N ARG A 43 -9.91 13.04 12.72
CA ARG A 43 -8.84 13.66 11.94
C ARG A 43 -8.01 12.63 11.18
N MET A 44 -7.79 12.88 9.89
CA MET A 44 -6.99 12.01 9.01
C MET A 44 -6.44 12.75 7.80
N SER A 45 -5.30 12.30 7.27
CA SER A 45 -4.72 12.77 6.01
C SER A 45 -4.33 11.59 5.12
N PHE A 46 -4.74 11.60 3.86
CA PHE A 46 -4.64 10.41 3.00
C PHE A 46 -4.68 10.76 1.50
N SER A 47 -4.03 9.92 0.67
CA SER A 47 -4.13 10.01 -0.79
C SER A 47 -5.49 9.47 -1.26
N SER A 48 -6.10 10.07 -2.28
CA SER A 48 -7.46 9.72 -2.69
C SER A 48 -7.79 10.19 -4.13
N TYR A 49 -9.09 10.18 -4.45
CA TYR A 49 -9.70 10.44 -5.76
C TYR A 49 -10.95 11.32 -5.60
N PRO A 50 -11.42 12.01 -6.66
CA PRO A 50 -12.70 12.71 -6.66
C PRO A 50 -13.86 11.80 -6.24
N GLY A 51 -14.74 12.30 -5.37
CA GLY A 51 -15.93 11.58 -4.89
C GLY A 51 -15.66 10.45 -3.89
N PHE A 52 -14.42 10.03 -3.70
CA PHE A 52 -14.11 8.88 -2.83
C PHE A 52 -14.14 9.30 -1.36
N LEU A 53 -14.88 8.58 -0.53
CA LEU A 53 -14.90 8.83 0.92
C LEU A 53 -13.84 8.00 1.68
N MET A 54 -12.76 7.67 1.00
CA MET A 54 -11.70 6.75 1.38
C MET A 54 -10.51 6.93 0.43
N SER A 55 -9.37 6.31 0.72
CA SER A 55 -8.14 6.42 -0.05
C SER A 55 -8.14 5.55 -1.31
N LEU A 56 -8.57 4.29 -1.19
CA LEU A 56 -8.44 3.17 -2.14
C LEU A 56 -7.02 2.61 -2.19
N ASP A 57 -5.99 3.45 -2.10
CA ASP A 57 -4.61 3.07 -2.35
C ASP A 57 -4.07 1.84 -1.57
N ASP A 58 -4.01 1.76 -0.24
CA ASP A 58 -4.34 2.75 0.79
C ASP A 58 -3.10 3.36 1.48
N PHE A 59 -3.15 4.66 1.77
CA PHE A 59 -2.17 5.37 2.62
C PHE A 59 -2.90 6.38 3.51
N TYR A 60 -2.87 6.18 4.83
CA TYR A 60 -3.49 7.08 5.82
C TYR A 60 -2.53 7.44 6.95
N LEU A 61 -2.59 8.71 7.35
CA LEU A 61 -2.11 9.25 8.62
C LEU A 61 -3.34 9.57 9.48
N LEU A 62 -3.49 8.92 10.64
CA LEU A 62 -4.68 9.02 11.49
C LEU A 62 -4.34 9.77 12.79
N GLY A 63 -5.28 10.61 13.27
CA GLY A 63 -5.11 11.35 14.51
C GLY A 63 -5.03 10.49 15.78
N SER A 64 -5.34 9.20 15.70
CA SER A 64 -5.08 8.20 16.74
C SER A 64 -3.59 7.84 16.89
N GLY A 65 -2.71 8.39 16.03
CA GLY A 65 -1.31 8.03 15.94
C GLY A 65 -1.06 6.75 15.12
N LEU A 66 -2.09 6.23 14.45
CA LEU A 66 -1.98 5.08 13.56
C LEU A 66 -1.65 5.54 12.13
N VAL A 67 -0.78 4.79 11.46
CA VAL A 67 -0.58 4.83 10.02
C VAL A 67 -1.17 3.56 9.44
N MET A 68 -1.94 3.66 8.35
CA MET A 68 -2.52 2.50 7.67
C MET A 68 -2.08 2.48 6.21
N LEU A 69 -1.41 1.40 5.82
CA LEU A 69 -1.07 1.07 4.44
C LEU A 69 -1.79 -0.21 4.00
N GLN A 70 -1.91 -0.44 2.70
CA GLN A 70 -2.53 -1.66 2.19
C GLN A 70 -1.95 -2.12 0.83
N THR A 71 -1.89 -3.42 0.56
CA THR A 71 -1.75 -3.96 -0.82
C THR A 71 -2.71 -5.12 -1.06
N THR A 72 -3.24 -5.24 -2.28
CA THR A 72 -4.39 -6.14 -2.56
C THR A 72 -3.92 -7.53 -2.87
N ASN A 73 -4.50 -8.52 -2.20
CA ASN A 73 -4.26 -9.93 -2.48
C ASN A 73 -5.29 -10.45 -3.49
N ASN A 74 -4.91 -11.45 -4.28
CA ASN A 74 -5.86 -12.17 -5.11
C ASN A 74 -6.48 -13.33 -4.33
N VAL A 75 -7.70 -13.70 -4.70
CA VAL A 75 -8.34 -14.93 -4.22
C VAL A 75 -8.66 -15.78 -5.43
N PHE A 76 -7.83 -16.79 -5.70
CA PHE A 76 -7.97 -17.70 -6.84
C PHE A 76 -8.99 -18.82 -6.56
N ASN A 77 -9.30 -19.07 -5.30
CA ASN A 77 -10.29 -20.05 -4.88
C ASN A 77 -11.72 -19.57 -5.21
N LYS A 78 -12.24 -20.02 -6.36
CA LYS A 78 -13.60 -19.69 -6.82
C LYS A 78 -14.71 -20.15 -5.89
N THR A 79 -14.53 -21.26 -5.16
CA THR A 79 -15.53 -21.74 -4.20
C THR A 79 -15.64 -20.77 -3.02
N LEU A 80 -14.50 -20.23 -2.57
CA LEU A 80 -14.49 -19.22 -1.51
C LEU A 80 -15.15 -17.91 -1.95
N LEU A 81 -14.92 -17.48 -3.19
CA LEU A 81 -15.56 -16.28 -3.75
C LEU A 81 -17.10 -16.37 -3.82
N LYS A 82 -17.67 -17.58 -3.94
CA LYS A 82 -19.13 -17.79 -3.89
C LYS A 82 -19.75 -17.52 -2.52
N GLN A 83 -18.94 -17.36 -1.46
CA GLN A 83 -19.43 -17.05 -0.11
C GLN A 83 -19.69 -15.54 0.10
N VAL A 84 -19.36 -14.70 -0.89
CA VAL A 84 -19.63 -13.25 -0.82
C VAL A 84 -21.13 -13.00 -0.93
N VAL A 85 -21.70 -12.28 0.05
CA VAL A 85 -23.13 -11.96 0.13
C VAL A 85 -23.36 -10.47 0.43
N PRO A 86 -24.48 -9.88 -0.03
CA PRO A 86 -24.76 -8.45 0.16
C PRO A 86 -25.06 -8.05 1.62
N LYS A 87 -25.42 -9.01 2.49
CA LYS A 87 -25.62 -8.77 3.93
C LYS A 87 -24.28 -8.68 4.66
N SER A 88 -23.45 -7.72 4.27
CA SER A 88 -22.11 -7.45 4.77
C SER A 88 -21.75 -5.96 4.61
N LEU A 89 -20.61 -5.52 5.13
CA LEU A 89 -20.11 -4.17 4.92
C LEU A 89 -18.93 -4.19 3.94
N PHE A 90 -18.95 -3.30 2.94
CA PHE A 90 -17.85 -3.18 1.99
C PHE A 90 -16.54 -2.80 2.70
N ALA A 91 -15.41 -3.20 2.11
CA ALA A 91 -14.09 -2.90 2.68
C ALA A 91 -13.91 -1.43 3.04
N TRP A 92 -14.30 -0.50 2.15
CA TRP A 92 -14.13 0.93 2.41
C TRP A 92 -14.92 1.43 3.63
N GLN A 93 -16.09 0.85 3.90
CA GLN A 93 -16.91 1.17 5.08
C GLN A 93 -16.19 0.68 6.34
N ARG A 94 -15.73 -0.57 6.32
CA ARG A 94 -15.02 -1.19 7.45
C ARG A 94 -13.69 -0.51 7.74
N VAL A 95 -12.93 -0.13 6.70
CA VAL A 95 -11.70 0.67 6.83
C VAL A 95 -12.01 2.01 7.50
N ARG A 96 -13.03 2.75 7.03
CA ARG A 96 -13.41 4.05 7.63
C ARG A 96 -13.82 3.92 9.08
N ILE A 97 -14.60 2.91 9.43
CA ILE A 97 -15.03 2.63 10.81
C ILE A 97 -13.81 2.27 11.68
N ALA A 98 -12.94 1.37 11.21
CA ALA A 98 -11.74 0.99 11.95
C ALA A 98 -10.76 2.16 12.15
N ASN A 99 -10.54 2.99 11.12
CA ASN A 99 -9.71 4.20 11.21
C ASN A 99 -10.24 5.21 12.24
N MET A 100 -11.55 5.27 12.44
CA MET A 100 -12.22 6.21 13.34
C MET A 100 -12.26 5.70 14.79
N MET A 101 -12.47 4.39 14.99
CA MET A 101 -12.73 3.79 16.30
C MET A 101 -11.49 3.15 16.96
N ALA A 102 -10.42 2.87 16.21
CA ALA A 102 -9.28 2.15 16.74
C ALA A 102 -8.18 3.06 17.29
N ASP A 103 -7.65 2.66 18.43
CA ASP A 103 -6.51 3.28 19.13
C ASP A 103 -5.20 2.47 19.01
N SER A 104 -5.26 1.23 18.49
CA SER A 104 -4.12 0.34 18.31
C SER A 104 -4.31 -0.54 17.06
N GLY A 105 -3.23 -1.17 16.59
CA GLY A 105 -3.33 -2.14 15.48
C GLY A 105 -4.25 -3.33 15.76
N LYS A 106 -4.27 -3.82 17.01
CA LYS A 106 -5.15 -4.91 17.44
C LYS A 106 -6.63 -4.52 17.41
N THR A 107 -6.98 -3.37 17.98
CA THR A 107 -8.36 -2.88 18.00
C THR A 107 -8.85 -2.49 16.61
N TRP A 108 -7.94 -2.03 15.74
CA TRP A 108 -8.20 -1.82 14.31
C TRP A 108 -8.62 -3.13 13.63
N ALA A 109 -7.85 -4.20 13.81
CA ALA A 109 -8.16 -5.51 13.24
C ALA A 109 -9.50 -6.07 13.76
N GLN A 110 -9.75 -5.95 15.07
CA GLN A 110 -10.98 -6.40 15.72
C GLN A 110 -12.22 -5.63 15.26
N THR A 111 -12.07 -4.36 14.92
CA THR A 111 -13.16 -3.56 14.36
C THR A 111 -13.37 -3.90 12.89
N PHE A 112 -12.29 -4.02 12.12
CA PHE A 112 -12.31 -4.31 10.69
C PHE A 112 -12.88 -5.69 10.33
N LEU A 113 -12.68 -6.71 11.18
CA LEU A 113 -13.17 -8.07 10.92
C LEU A 113 -14.69 -8.21 10.96
N ARG A 114 -15.39 -7.26 11.58
CA ARG A 114 -16.85 -7.32 11.75
C ARG A 114 -17.54 -7.09 10.42
N CYS A 115 -18.56 -7.90 10.14
CA CYS A 115 -19.35 -7.82 8.91
C CYS A 115 -18.49 -7.90 7.63
N ASN A 116 -17.41 -8.68 7.66
CA ASN A 116 -16.51 -8.90 6.52
C ASN A 116 -17.31 -9.29 5.26
N SER A 117 -17.08 -8.55 4.17
CA SER A 117 -17.71 -8.78 2.87
C SER A 117 -17.00 -9.80 2.00
N GLY A 118 -15.71 -10.09 2.24
CA GLY A 118 -14.89 -10.84 1.28
C GLY A 118 -14.64 -10.09 -0.03
N THR A 119 -14.85 -8.76 -0.04
CA THR A 119 -14.58 -7.88 -1.19
C THR A 119 -13.41 -6.95 -0.87
N TYR A 120 -12.63 -6.63 -1.90
CA TYR A 120 -11.34 -5.94 -1.76
C TYR A 120 -10.43 -6.62 -0.72
N ASN A 121 -10.03 -7.85 -1.06
CA ASN A 121 -9.29 -8.75 -0.19
C ASN A 121 -7.83 -8.33 -0.14
N ASN A 122 -7.38 -7.88 1.03
CA ASN A 122 -6.22 -7.02 1.15
C ASN A 122 -5.35 -7.46 2.32
N GLN A 123 -4.06 -7.13 2.26
CA GLN A 123 -3.17 -7.06 3.41
C GLN A 123 -3.08 -5.60 3.87
N TYR A 124 -3.52 -5.32 5.09
CA TYR A 124 -3.38 -4.02 5.75
C TYR A 124 -2.20 -4.07 6.71
N MET A 125 -1.39 -3.01 6.70
CA MET A 125 -0.31 -2.79 7.65
C MET A 125 -0.70 -1.61 8.52
N VAL A 126 -0.99 -1.87 9.79
CA VAL A 126 -1.33 -0.84 10.77
C VAL A 126 -0.13 -0.62 11.67
N LEU A 127 0.56 0.49 11.44
CA LEU A 127 1.73 0.93 12.20
C LEU A 127 1.28 1.91 13.29
N ASP A 128 1.46 1.54 14.56
CA ASP A 128 1.16 2.39 15.70
C ASP A 128 2.38 3.23 16.08
N MET A 129 2.36 4.51 15.70
CA MET A 129 3.46 5.43 15.96
C MET A 129 3.69 5.67 17.44
N LYS A 130 2.67 5.44 18.29
CA LYS A 130 2.79 5.56 19.76
C LYS A 130 3.70 4.47 20.35
N LYS A 131 3.96 3.40 19.61
CA LYS A 131 4.84 2.27 20.00
C LYS A 131 6.25 2.37 19.40
N VAL A 132 6.53 3.44 18.66
CA VAL A 132 7.85 3.70 18.08
C VAL A 132 8.58 4.69 18.98
N LYS A 133 9.67 4.26 19.61
CA LYS A 133 10.59 5.13 20.37
C LYS A 133 11.88 5.27 19.57
N LEU A 134 12.04 6.40 18.88
CA LEU A 134 13.26 6.67 18.13
C LEU A 134 14.49 6.60 19.04
N GLN A 135 15.60 6.11 18.48
CA GLN A 135 16.86 5.80 19.17
C GLN A 135 16.74 4.76 20.31
N GLY A 136 15.57 4.15 20.47
CA GLY A 136 15.28 3.16 21.50
C GLY A 136 14.73 1.88 20.91
N SER A 137 13.43 1.64 21.15
CA SER A 137 12.74 0.40 20.82
C SER A 137 11.56 0.60 19.88
N LEU A 138 11.22 -0.46 19.16
CA LEU A 138 9.85 -0.71 18.75
C LEU A 138 9.21 -1.59 19.82
N ASP A 139 8.19 -1.08 20.51
CA ASP A 139 7.46 -1.84 21.53
C ASP A 139 6.46 -2.79 20.85
N ASP A 140 6.13 -3.92 21.49
CA ASP A 140 5.13 -4.85 20.95
C ASP A 140 3.81 -4.12 20.66
N GLY A 141 3.17 -4.50 19.56
CA GLY A 141 2.01 -3.86 18.97
C GLY A 141 2.32 -2.69 18.03
N ALA A 142 3.60 -2.39 17.75
CA ALA A 142 3.97 -1.35 16.80
C ALA A 142 3.49 -1.67 15.37
N LEU A 143 3.55 -2.93 14.92
CA LEU A 143 3.06 -3.29 13.59
C LEU A 143 2.09 -4.47 13.67
N TYR A 144 0.84 -4.24 13.29
CA TYR A 144 -0.12 -5.30 13.03
C TYR A 144 -0.31 -5.51 11.55
N ILE A 145 -0.34 -6.77 11.14
CA ILE A 145 -0.67 -7.19 9.77
C ILE A 145 -2.02 -7.87 9.80
N ILE A 146 -2.92 -7.41 8.93
CA ILE A 146 -4.31 -7.88 8.86
C ILE A 146 -4.57 -8.32 7.44
N GLU A 147 -5.06 -9.53 7.24
CA GLU A 147 -5.38 -10.06 5.93
C GLU A 147 -6.80 -10.57 5.86
N GLN A 148 -7.50 -10.22 4.78
CA GLN A 148 -8.88 -10.59 4.55
C GLN A 148 -9.03 -11.45 3.31
N ILE A 149 -9.88 -12.47 3.43
CA ILE A 149 -10.54 -13.18 2.33
C ILE A 149 -12.03 -13.29 2.63
N PRO A 150 -12.89 -13.82 1.73
CA PRO A 150 -14.26 -14.15 2.13
C PRO A 150 -14.26 -15.05 3.36
N THR A 151 -15.23 -14.82 4.26
CA THR A 151 -15.45 -15.54 5.53
C THR A 151 -14.34 -15.46 6.59
N LEU A 152 -13.13 -14.98 6.29
CA LEU A 152 -12.01 -14.98 7.23
C LEU A 152 -11.23 -13.66 7.19
N VAL A 153 -10.92 -13.15 8.39
CA VAL A 153 -9.91 -12.12 8.59
C VAL A 153 -8.92 -12.67 9.61
N GLU A 154 -7.65 -12.72 9.24
CA GLU A 154 -6.55 -13.11 10.12
C GLU A 154 -5.68 -11.89 10.41
N TYR A 155 -5.16 -11.79 11.64
CA TYR A 155 -4.27 -10.70 12.02
C TYR A 155 -3.26 -11.13 13.07
N SER A 156 -2.06 -10.55 13.00
CA SER A 156 -0.97 -10.84 13.93
C SER A 156 -0.08 -9.61 14.15
N ASP A 157 0.58 -9.59 15.31
CA ASP A 157 1.63 -8.62 15.61
C ASP A 157 2.94 -9.04 14.93
N GLN A 158 3.45 -8.21 14.04
CA GLN A 158 4.67 -8.42 13.27
C GLN A 158 5.79 -7.45 13.65
N THR A 159 5.70 -6.85 14.85
CA THR A 159 6.75 -5.97 15.38
C THR A 159 8.10 -6.67 15.43
N SER A 160 8.15 -7.97 15.78
CA SER A 160 9.38 -8.75 15.83
C SER A 160 10.08 -8.87 14.47
N VAL A 161 9.33 -8.92 13.38
CA VAL A 161 9.86 -8.89 12.01
C VAL A 161 10.33 -7.49 11.66
N LEU A 162 9.53 -6.47 11.95
CA LEU A 162 9.88 -5.08 11.65
C LEU A 162 11.17 -4.65 12.36
N ARG A 163 11.42 -5.09 13.60
CA ARG A 163 12.68 -4.86 14.33
C ARG A 163 13.92 -5.34 13.57
N LYS A 164 13.80 -6.33 12.68
CA LYS A 164 14.91 -6.82 11.84
C LYS A 164 15.24 -5.88 10.69
N GLY A 165 14.38 -4.90 10.40
CA GLY A 165 14.70 -3.79 9.52
C GLY A 165 13.55 -3.30 8.67
N TYR A 166 12.63 -4.17 8.24
CA TYR A 166 11.58 -3.77 7.30
C TYR A 166 10.38 -4.74 7.27
N TRP A 167 9.26 -4.23 6.77
CA TRP A 167 8.11 -5.00 6.35
C TRP A 167 7.77 -4.68 4.88
N PRO A 168 7.88 -5.66 3.95
CA PRO A 168 7.44 -5.48 2.58
C PRO A 168 5.98 -5.92 2.39
N SER A 169 5.33 -5.42 1.34
CA SER A 169 3.99 -5.86 0.92
C SER A 169 3.87 -5.72 -0.59
N TYR A 170 3.40 -6.77 -1.27
CA TYR A 170 3.50 -6.90 -2.73
C TYR A 170 2.44 -7.85 -3.32
N ASN A 171 1.18 -7.72 -2.85
CA ASN A 171 0.01 -8.44 -3.41
C ASN A 171 0.03 -9.98 -3.25
N ILE A 172 0.77 -10.51 -2.28
CA ILE A 172 0.79 -11.93 -1.94
C ILE A 172 0.54 -12.06 -0.43
N PRO A 173 -0.41 -12.91 0.02
CA PRO A 173 -0.70 -13.07 1.43
C PRO A 173 0.49 -13.59 2.22
N PHE A 174 0.67 -13.02 3.42
CA PHE A 174 1.70 -13.41 4.37
C PHE A 174 1.26 -14.56 5.26
N HIS A 175 0.05 -14.50 5.82
CA HIS A 175 -0.45 -15.54 6.70
C HIS A 175 -0.68 -16.82 5.89
N GLU A 176 -0.04 -17.91 6.28
CA GLU A 176 -0.05 -19.17 5.54
C GLU A 176 -1.48 -19.69 5.30
N THR A 177 -2.35 -19.57 6.31
CA THR A 177 -3.77 -19.93 6.19
C THR A 177 -4.45 -19.13 5.08
N ILE A 178 -4.26 -17.80 5.04
CA ILE A 178 -4.83 -16.94 4.01
C ILE A 178 -4.25 -17.28 2.63
N TYR A 179 -2.93 -17.48 2.54
CA TYR A 179 -2.23 -17.87 1.32
C TYR A 179 -2.80 -19.17 0.72
N ASN A 180 -2.94 -20.20 1.56
CA ASN A 180 -3.44 -21.52 1.17
C ASN A 180 -4.93 -21.49 0.79
N LEU A 181 -5.80 -20.88 1.62
CA LEU A 181 -7.23 -20.78 1.34
C LEU A 181 -7.54 -19.94 0.09
N SER A 182 -6.71 -18.93 -0.19
CA SER A 182 -6.78 -18.13 -1.41
C SER A 182 -6.35 -18.89 -2.66
N GLY A 183 -5.69 -20.04 -2.52
CA GLY A 183 -5.29 -20.91 -3.62
C GLY A 183 -3.91 -20.61 -4.21
N TYR A 184 -3.04 -19.86 -3.52
CA TYR A 184 -1.71 -19.53 -4.05
C TYR A 184 -0.80 -20.75 -4.21
N ALA A 185 -0.89 -21.76 -3.33
CA ALA A 185 -0.06 -22.98 -3.45
C ALA A 185 -0.22 -23.65 -4.83
N LYS A 186 -1.47 -23.92 -5.25
CA LYS A 186 -1.78 -24.45 -6.59
C LYS A 186 -1.42 -23.48 -7.71
N TYR A 187 -1.52 -22.19 -7.46
CA TYR A 187 -1.15 -21.16 -8.44
C TYR A 187 0.36 -21.17 -8.70
N VAL A 188 1.18 -21.32 -7.66
CA VAL A 188 2.64 -21.44 -7.74
C VAL A 188 3.05 -22.74 -8.42
N GLU A 189 2.41 -23.87 -8.11
CA GLU A 189 2.65 -25.14 -8.83
C GLU A 189 2.45 -24.99 -10.34
N LYS A 190 1.44 -24.21 -10.76
CA LYS A 190 1.09 -24.03 -12.16
C LYS A 190 1.94 -22.97 -12.88
N TYR A 191 2.23 -21.84 -12.24
CA TYR A 191 2.82 -20.66 -12.89
C TYR A 191 4.22 -20.31 -12.38
N GLY A 192 4.73 -21.05 -11.40
CA GLY A 192 6.09 -20.93 -10.89
C GLY A 192 6.24 -19.97 -9.69
N LEU A 193 7.48 -19.88 -9.22
CA LEU A 193 7.86 -19.24 -7.95
C LEU A 193 7.74 -17.71 -7.95
N ASP A 194 7.54 -17.07 -9.11
CA ASP A 194 7.32 -15.61 -9.15
C ASP A 194 5.98 -15.20 -8.51
N PHE A 195 5.10 -16.17 -8.22
CA PHE A 195 3.86 -15.99 -7.47
C PHE A 195 3.93 -16.47 -6.01
N SER A 196 5.09 -16.93 -5.54
CA SER A 196 5.28 -17.33 -4.15
C SER A 196 5.62 -16.11 -3.29
N TYR A 197 5.26 -16.17 -2.00
CA TYR A 197 5.49 -15.06 -1.07
C TYR A 197 6.97 -14.66 -1.01
N ASP A 198 7.88 -15.63 -0.92
CA ASP A 198 9.30 -15.36 -0.74
C ASP A 198 10.08 -15.04 -2.01
N LEU A 199 9.65 -15.57 -3.17
CA LEU A 199 10.44 -15.55 -4.40
C LEU A 199 9.82 -14.73 -5.53
N ALA A 200 8.69 -14.06 -5.28
CA ALA A 200 8.17 -13.03 -6.17
C ALA A 200 9.24 -11.96 -6.49
N PRO A 201 9.25 -11.37 -7.70
CA PRO A 201 10.23 -10.35 -8.09
C PRO A 201 10.37 -9.22 -7.05
N ARG A 202 9.24 -8.66 -6.59
CA ARG A 202 9.22 -7.60 -5.57
C ARG A 202 9.75 -8.07 -4.20
N ALA A 203 9.47 -9.32 -3.81
CA ALA A 203 10.02 -9.90 -2.59
C ALA A 203 11.56 -9.96 -2.65
N LYS A 204 12.10 -10.42 -3.78
CA LYS A 204 13.56 -10.50 -4.02
C LYS A 204 14.21 -9.11 -4.05
N ILE A 205 13.60 -8.14 -4.74
CA ILE A 205 14.10 -6.76 -4.81
C ILE A 205 14.08 -6.10 -3.43
N PHE A 206 12.96 -6.14 -2.69
CA PHE A 206 12.92 -5.59 -1.34
C PHE A 206 13.92 -6.27 -0.40
N ARG A 207 14.04 -7.60 -0.44
CA ARG A 207 15.02 -8.34 0.37
C ARG A 207 16.46 -7.88 0.10
N ARG A 208 16.80 -7.63 -1.17
CA ARG A 208 18.12 -7.15 -1.58
C ARG A 208 18.36 -5.69 -1.18
N ASP A 209 17.38 -4.82 -1.40
CA ASP A 209 17.60 -3.38 -1.45
C ASP A 209 17.04 -2.58 -0.26
N GLN A 210 16.19 -3.15 0.59
CA GLN A 210 15.62 -2.43 1.75
C GLN A 210 16.70 -1.79 2.64
N GLY A 211 17.86 -2.45 2.78
CA GLY A 211 18.98 -1.97 3.59
C GLY A 211 19.63 -0.70 3.03
N LYS A 212 19.43 -0.39 1.75
CA LYS A 212 19.92 0.84 1.09
C LYS A 212 19.07 2.07 1.42
N VAL A 213 17.92 1.89 2.07
CA VAL A 213 17.13 3.01 2.59
C VAL A 213 17.73 3.50 3.90
N THR A 214 18.28 4.71 3.85
CA THR A 214 18.91 5.42 4.96
C THR A 214 18.20 6.73 5.31
N ASP A 215 17.42 7.26 4.39
CA ASP A 215 16.77 8.57 4.46
C ASP A 215 15.48 8.61 3.61
N LEU A 216 14.81 9.76 3.62
CA LEU A 216 13.57 9.95 2.87
C LEU A 216 13.77 9.85 1.34
N GLU A 217 14.92 10.30 0.82
CA GLU A 217 15.20 10.27 -0.63
C GLU A 217 15.46 8.85 -1.14
N SER A 218 16.24 8.06 -0.41
CA SER A 218 16.43 6.63 -0.69
C SER A 218 15.14 5.82 -0.51
N MET A 219 14.24 6.23 0.39
CA MET A 219 12.88 5.67 0.50
C MET A 219 12.02 6.01 -0.72
N LYS A 220 12.04 7.26 -1.19
CA LYS A 220 11.36 7.67 -2.44
C LYS A 220 11.88 6.85 -3.62
N TYR A 221 13.21 6.72 -3.73
CA TYR A 221 13.87 6.00 -4.81
C TYR A 221 13.42 4.53 -4.87
N ILE A 222 13.51 3.75 -3.77
CA ILE A 222 13.13 2.34 -3.81
C ILE A 222 11.65 2.13 -4.12
N MET A 223 10.78 3.06 -3.70
CA MET A 223 9.34 2.98 -3.95
C MET A 223 8.95 3.37 -5.38
N ARG A 224 9.85 4.04 -6.09
CA ARG A 224 9.76 4.37 -7.52
C ARG A 224 10.59 3.42 -8.40
N TYR A 225 11.34 2.50 -7.79
CA TYR A 225 12.27 1.63 -8.49
C TYR A 225 11.57 0.76 -9.55
N ASN A 226 12.12 0.79 -10.76
CA ASN A 226 11.70 -0.08 -11.84
C ASN A 226 12.91 -0.83 -12.43
N ASN A 227 13.78 -0.11 -13.16
CA ASN A 227 15.03 -0.58 -13.74
C ASN A 227 14.95 -1.94 -14.48
N TYR A 228 13.79 -2.29 -15.06
CA TYR A 228 13.51 -3.63 -15.56
C TYR A 228 14.47 -4.17 -16.64
N MET A 229 15.12 -3.27 -17.38
CA MET A 229 16.11 -3.62 -18.41
C MET A 229 17.41 -4.17 -17.83
N LYS A 230 17.77 -3.78 -16.60
CA LYS A 230 19.00 -4.20 -15.91
C LYS A 230 18.72 -5.05 -14.68
N GLU A 231 17.49 -5.06 -14.19
CA GLU A 231 17.07 -5.82 -13.01
C GLU A 231 16.94 -7.32 -13.34
N PRO A 232 17.82 -8.19 -12.84
CA PRO A 232 17.75 -9.63 -13.15
C PRO A 232 16.46 -10.27 -12.65
N TYR A 233 15.88 -9.80 -11.54
CA TYR A 233 14.61 -10.33 -11.04
C TYR A 233 13.40 -9.94 -11.90
N ALA A 234 13.53 -8.90 -12.72
CA ALA A 234 12.45 -8.42 -13.59
C ALA A 234 12.30 -9.28 -14.85
N LYS A 235 13.35 -9.98 -15.29
CA LYS A 235 13.35 -10.81 -16.51
C LYS A 235 12.86 -10.02 -17.74
N LEU A 236 13.31 -8.77 -17.88
CA LEU A 236 12.91 -7.84 -18.93
C LEU A 236 11.40 -7.51 -18.97
N ASN A 237 10.64 -7.87 -17.93
CA ASN A 237 9.24 -7.47 -17.80
C ASN A 237 9.16 -6.16 -16.97
N PRO A 238 8.59 -5.07 -17.53
CA PRO A 238 8.54 -3.77 -16.86
C PRO A 238 7.62 -3.71 -15.63
N CYS A 239 6.89 -4.79 -15.35
CA CYS A 239 6.03 -4.93 -14.17
C CYS A 239 6.51 -5.94 -13.13
N ASN A 240 7.61 -6.65 -13.39
CA ASN A 240 8.25 -7.53 -12.40
C ASN A 240 9.23 -6.75 -11.50
N THR A 241 8.81 -5.59 -10.98
CA THR A 241 9.62 -4.67 -10.18
C THR A 241 8.76 -3.90 -9.16
N ILE A 242 9.30 -2.96 -8.38
CA ILE A 242 8.56 -2.27 -7.30
C ILE A 242 7.52 -1.26 -7.82
N CYS A 243 7.81 -0.57 -8.92
CA CYS A 243 6.91 0.40 -9.54
C CYS A 243 6.74 0.04 -11.03
N CYS A 244 5.74 -0.81 -11.32
CA CYS A 244 5.42 -1.36 -12.64
C CYS A 244 5.12 -0.31 -13.73
N ARG A 245 5.51 -0.61 -14.98
CA ARG A 245 5.23 0.17 -16.19
C ARG A 245 4.64 -0.73 -17.29
N GLU A 246 3.37 -1.13 -17.18
CA GLU A 246 2.76 -2.06 -18.16
C GLU A 246 2.61 -1.40 -19.53
N ASP A 247 2.63 -0.07 -19.58
CA ASP A 247 2.64 0.73 -20.80
C ASP A 247 3.92 0.55 -21.62
N LEU A 248 5.00 0.05 -21.00
CA LEU A 248 6.26 -0.27 -21.66
C LEU A 248 6.38 -1.77 -22.01
N ASN A 249 5.33 -2.56 -21.83
CA ASN A 249 5.33 -3.97 -22.22
C ASN A 249 5.48 -4.07 -23.75
N PRO A 250 6.51 -4.74 -24.28
CA PRO A 250 6.77 -4.78 -25.72
C PRO A 250 5.73 -5.59 -26.51
N SER A 251 5.05 -6.52 -25.85
CA SER A 251 4.08 -7.42 -26.50
C SER A 251 2.69 -6.82 -26.53
N LEU A 252 2.22 -6.28 -25.39
CA LEU A 252 0.90 -5.70 -25.26
C LEU A 252 0.95 -4.53 -24.27
N PRO A 253 1.31 -3.32 -24.72
CA PRO A 253 1.37 -2.16 -23.85
C PRO A 253 -0.04 -1.74 -23.42
N VAL A 254 -0.24 -1.50 -22.13
CA VAL A 254 -1.51 -1.08 -21.53
C VAL A 254 -1.26 0.11 -20.61
N PRO A 255 -2.12 1.15 -20.58
CA PRO A 255 -1.94 2.31 -19.70
C PRO A 255 -2.32 1.94 -18.25
N ALA A 256 -1.47 1.15 -17.62
CA ALA A 256 -1.63 0.61 -16.27
C ALA A 256 -0.27 0.33 -15.63
N GLY A 257 -0.28 0.20 -14.31
CA GLY A 257 0.90 -0.05 -13.50
C GLY A 257 0.96 0.90 -12.33
N CYS A 258 2.18 1.15 -11.86
CA CYS A 258 2.44 2.08 -10.79
C CYS A 258 2.19 3.52 -11.25
N TYR A 259 1.40 4.30 -10.50
CA TYR A 259 1.14 5.70 -10.85
C TYR A 259 1.22 6.68 -9.70
N ASP A 260 1.68 6.26 -8.53
CA ASP A 260 2.03 7.20 -7.47
C ASP A 260 3.09 6.63 -6.54
N SER A 261 3.57 7.48 -5.66
CA SER A 261 4.21 7.05 -4.43
C SER A 261 3.91 8.07 -3.35
N LYS A 262 3.53 7.59 -2.16
CA LYS A 262 3.38 8.39 -0.94
C LYS A 262 4.41 7.89 0.05
N VAL A 263 5.18 8.81 0.64
CA VAL A 263 6.29 8.51 1.55
C VAL A 263 6.21 9.47 2.73
N ALA A 264 6.31 8.96 3.94
CA ALA A 264 6.50 9.78 5.13
C ALA A 264 7.40 9.05 6.13
N ASP A 265 7.86 9.78 7.13
CA ASP A 265 8.62 9.27 8.24
C ASP A 265 7.92 9.55 9.58
N PHE A 266 8.60 9.23 10.69
CA PHE A 266 8.06 9.43 12.04
C PHE A 266 7.64 10.88 12.31
N HIS A 267 8.47 11.84 11.94
CA HIS A 267 8.24 13.26 12.23
C HIS A 267 7.17 13.86 11.32
N MET A 268 7.13 13.45 10.06
CA MET A 268 6.09 13.90 9.13
C MET A 268 4.70 13.41 9.56
N ALA A 269 4.60 12.16 10.04
CA ALA A 269 3.32 11.58 10.48
C ALA A 269 2.64 12.41 11.60
N SER A 270 3.44 12.91 12.56
CA SER A 270 2.92 13.64 13.73
C SER A 270 2.29 14.99 13.39
N VAL A 271 2.65 15.54 12.23
CA VAL A 271 2.09 16.79 11.69
C VAL A 271 1.22 16.55 10.45
N PHE A 272 0.78 15.32 10.23
CA PHE A 272 -0.06 14.92 9.09
C PHE A 272 0.54 15.28 7.72
N ALA A 273 1.87 15.19 7.61
CA ALA A 273 2.60 15.45 6.40
C ALA A 273 3.05 14.17 5.67
N ALA A 274 3.10 14.23 4.34
CA ALA A 274 3.71 13.19 3.50
C ALA A 274 4.27 13.82 2.22
N CYS A 275 5.31 13.22 1.65
CA CYS A 275 5.71 13.48 0.27
C CYS A 275 4.86 12.59 -0.65
N ALA A 276 4.29 13.17 -1.71
CA ALA A 276 3.52 12.43 -2.70
C ALA A 276 3.88 12.84 -4.12
N VAL A 277 3.94 11.88 -5.04
CA VAL A 277 4.08 12.09 -6.49
C VAL A 277 2.92 11.41 -7.22
N ASN A 278 2.41 12.03 -8.29
CA ASN A 278 1.36 11.46 -9.15
C ASN A 278 1.91 11.24 -10.56
N GLY A 279 2.00 10.00 -10.99
CA GLY A 279 2.44 9.58 -12.31
C GLY A 279 3.30 8.32 -12.28
N PRO A 280 3.48 7.63 -13.42
CA PRO A 280 4.38 6.49 -13.53
C PRO A 280 5.86 6.84 -13.32
N PRO A 281 6.74 5.88 -12.98
CA PRO A 281 8.16 6.11 -12.77
C PRO A 281 8.89 6.53 -14.04
N VAL A 282 9.74 7.55 -13.91
CA VAL A 282 10.66 8.08 -14.94
C VAL A 282 12.13 7.93 -14.54
N GLU A 283 12.36 7.41 -13.33
CA GLU A 283 13.66 7.12 -12.75
C GLU A 283 14.45 6.14 -13.64
N ASP A 284 15.77 6.19 -13.53
CA ASP A 284 16.70 5.34 -14.28
C ASP A 284 16.58 5.46 -15.82
N GLY A 285 16.09 6.61 -16.29
CA GLY A 285 15.97 6.93 -17.72
C GLY A 285 14.75 6.34 -18.39
N LEU A 286 13.72 5.93 -17.62
CA LEU A 286 12.44 5.52 -18.18
C LEU A 286 11.74 6.69 -18.89
N PRO A 287 11.06 6.46 -20.03
CA PRO A 287 10.39 7.52 -20.75
C PRO A 287 9.19 8.06 -19.96
N VAL A 288 8.99 9.38 -20.06
CA VAL A 288 7.79 10.07 -19.56
C VAL A 288 6.55 9.44 -20.21
N PHE A 289 5.57 9.08 -19.39
CA PHE A 289 4.28 8.58 -19.89
C PHE A 289 3.51 9.69 -20.61
N SER A 290 2.92 9.36 -21.76
CA SER A 290 2.10 10.26 -22.58
C SER A 290 0.80 9.58 -23.02
N TRP A 291 -0.33 10.27 -22.83
CA TRP A 291 -1.64 9.78 -23.28
C TRP A 291 -1.77 9.71 -24.81
N LYS A 292 -0.92 10.41 -25.58
CA LYS A 292 -0.84 10.27 -27.05
C LYS A 292 -0.71 8.82 -27.51
N GLN A 293 0.03 8.00 -26.77
CA GLN A 293 0.24 6.57 -27.08
C GLN A 293 -1.01 5.72 -26.78
N PHE A 294 -1.92 6.22 -25.94
CA PHE A 294 -3.10 5.50 -25.44
C PHE A 294 -4.38 6.33 -25.59
N ASN A 295 -4.51 7.04 -26.71
CA ASN A 295 -5.58 8.03 -26.95
C ASN A 295 -7.01 7.44 -26.96
N GLY A 296 -7.16 6.12 -27.14
CA GLY A 296 -8.44 5.43 -27.08
C GLY A 296 -8.97 5.22 -25.65
N THR A 297 -8.14 5.42 -24.62
CA THR A 297 -8.56 5.31 -23.22
C THR A 297 -9.18 6.63 -22.78
N ARG A 298 -10.32 6.61 -22.07
CA ARG A 298 -10.91 7.85 -21.53
C ARG A 298 -10.06 8.37 -20.35
N HIS A 299 -9.60 9.62 -20.44
CA HIS A 299 -8.71 10.26 -19.47
C HIS A 299 -9.06 11.74 -19.25
N GLN A 300 -10.36 12.07 -19.22
CA GLN A 300 -10.81 13.46 -19.07
C GLN A 300 -10.30 14.09 -17.76
N GLY A 301 -9.77 15.31 -17.86
CA GLY A 301 -9.22 16.05 -16.73
C GLY A 301 -7.81 15.64 -16.32
N LEU A 302 -7.21 14.65 -17.01
CA LEU A 302 -5.83 14.23 -16.80
C LEU A 302 -4.85 15.08 -17.64
N PRO A 303 -3.65 15.36 -17.14
CA PRO A 303 -2.59 15.99 -17.95
C PRO A 303 -2.13 15.05 -19.06
N GLU A 304 -1.67 15.61 -20.19
CA GLU A 304 -1.19 14.83 -21.34
C GLU A 304 0.08 14.02 -21.04
N PHE A 305 0.94 14.54 -20.17
CA PHE A 305 2.24 13.97 -19.79
C PHE A 305 2.38 13.89 -18.27
N TYR A 306 3.11 12.89 -17.78
CA TYR A 306 3.36 12.69 -16.35
C TYR A 306 4.84 12.74 -16.06
N ASN A 307 5.31 13.92 -15.64
CA ASN A 307 6.68 14.17 -15.21
C ASN A 307 6.67 15.13 -14.01
N PHE A 308 5.92 14.74 -12.98
CA PHE A 308 5.75 15.53 -11.76
C PHE A 308 6.76 15.10 -10.69
N ASP A 309 7.20 16.06 -9.90
CA ASP A 309 8.05 15.80 -8.73
C ASP A 309 7.22 15.42 -7.50
N PHE A 310 7.90 14.91 -6.48
CA PHE A 310 7.31 14.78 -5.15
C PHE A 310 6.99 16.18 -4.58
N VAL A 311 5.77 16.34 -4.08
CA VAL A 311 5.34 17.53 -3.34
C VAL A 311 4.98 17.16 -1.90
N THR A 312 5.11 18.13 -0.99
CA THR A 312 4.71 17.95 0.42
C THR A 312 3.22 18.22 0.58
N MET A 313 2.50 17.21 1.02
CA MET A 313 1.09 17.27 1.40
C MET A 313 1.01 17.50 2.91
N ARG A 314 0.31 18.54 3.37
CA ARG A 314 0.06 18.82 4.79
C ARG A 314 -1.19 19.68 4.95
N PRO A 315 -1.94 19.55 6.06
CA PRO A 315 -3.01 20.49 6.38
C PRO A 315 -2.44 21.89 6.65
N ILE A 316 -3.19 22.94 6.28
CA ILE A 316 -2.81 24.35 6.46
C ILE A 316 -3.86 25.18 7.24
N LEU A 317 -5.01 24.57 7.53
CA LEU A 317 -6.12 25.19 8.26
C LEU A 317 -6.09 24.80 9.74
#